data_AF-A0A7U3Y5M1-F1
#
_entry.id   AF-A0A7U3Y5M1-F1
#
_cell.length_a   1.000
_cell.length_b   1.000
_cell.length_c   1.000
_cell.angle_alpha   90.00
_cell.angle_beta   90.00
_cell.angle_gamma   90.00
#
_symmetry.space_group_name_H-M   'P 1'
#
loop_
_entity.id
_entity.type
_entity.pdbx_description
1 polymer ?
#
loop_
_entity_poly.entity_id
_entity_poly.type
_entity_poly.pdbx_seq_one_letter_code
_entity_poly.pdbx_strand_id
1 'polypeptide(L)'
;MKMFTKLALVSSLAISANAMAMQSMDDAALSAATGQDGINIGIALGTSGISIDKLYLHDNDGLATTTGITGATGTAGALAISDVTLKQTGTGNLLDLAIDTNGASSTNGAFLNVAATVGAVDIHVGSIGVGTSGTVNETTALRGITETAPTEIISGLDLSLGQITANVQLGSTPQGAMIKVDSALKGGLTISNLGINDAAGGGSILLDKVMVRGAGNATGDLDVKADISVTGNGLQVKSTSAQDMNVYVGGVHLGTNTKASDGTWGTGAVKAASIGDLEIQGLNVANTTITISGH
;
A
#
# COMPACT_ATOMS: atom_id res chain seq x y z
N MET A 1 -83.33 20.45 -36.99
CA MET A 1 -82.17 19.63 -36.57
C MET A 1 -80.83 20.37 -36.44
N LYS A 2 -80.70 21.66 -36.79
CA LYS A 2 -79.40 22.39 -36.71
C LYS A 2 -79.04 22.97 -35.32
N MET A 3 -79.94 22.93 -34.34
CA MET A 3 -79.71 23.46 -32.98
C MET A 3 -79.25 22.40 -31.97
N PHE A 4 -79.53 21.11 -32.23
CA PHE A 4 -79.10 20.00 -31.36
C PHE A 4 -77.61 19.66 -31.49
N THR A 5 -77.04 19.83 -32.69
CA THR A 5 -75.61 19.58 -32.95
C THR A 5 -74.69 20.60 -32.30
N LYS A 6 -75.14 21.85 -32.11
CA LYS A 6 -74.33 22.88 -31.42
C LYS A 6 -74.29 22.67 -29.92
N LEU A 7 -75.40 22.26 -29.30
CA LEU A 7 -75.43 21.98 -27.86
C LEU A 7 -74.57 20.75 -27.52
N ALA A 8 -74.62 19.70 -28.35
CA ALA A 8 -73.75 18.53 -28.19
C ALA A 8 -72.25 18.88 -28.32
N LEU A 9 -71.89 19.79 -29.24
CA LEU A 9 -70.50 20.19 -29.45
C LEU A 9 -69.94 21.03 -28.28
N VAL A 10 -70.76 21.91 -27.69
CA VAL A 10 -70.35 22.72 -26.52
C VAL A 10 -70.26 21.87 -25.24
N SER A 11 -71.10 20.83 -25.09
CA SER A 11 -70.99 19.87 -23.99
C SER A 11 -69.73 19.00 -24.07
N SER A 12 -69.17 18.78 -25.28
CA SER A 12 -67.97 17.95 -25.47
C SER A 12 -66.64 18.66 -25.18
N LEU A 13 -66.64 20.00 -25.09
CA LEU A 13 -65.42 20.79 -24.81
C LEU A 13 -65.22 21.12 -23.33
N ALA A 14 -66.23 20.90 -22.48
CA ALA A 14 -66.18 21.19 -21.04
C ALA A 14 -65.64 20.03 -20.18
N ILE A 15 -65.25 18.91 -20.79
CA ILE A 15 -64.61 17.78 -20.11
C ILE A 15 -63.15 17.67 -20.57
N SER A 16 -62.41 18.79 -20.57
CA SER A 16 -60.96 18.71 -20.39
C SER A 16 -60.69 18.56 -18.90
N ALA A 17 -60.98 17.37 -18.37
CA ALA A 17 -60.30 16.95 -17.16
C ALA A 17 -58.82 16.86 -17.57
N ASN A 18 -58.03 17.87 -17.22
CA ASN A 18 -56.59 17.76 -17.18
C ASN A 18 -56.25 16.77 -16.07
N ALA A 19 -56.56 15.50 -16.29
CA ALA A 19 -55.95 14.40 -15.57
C ALA A 19 -54.52 14.33 -16.10
N MET A 20 -53.67 15.21 -15.58
CA MET A 20 -52.26 14.94 -15.54
C MET A 20 -52.16 13.63 -14.76
N ALA A 21 -52.03 12.50 -15.48
CA ALA A 21 -51.53 11.31 -14.85
C ALA A 21 -50.16 11.71 -14.31
N MET A 22 -50.07 11.98 -13.01
CA MET A 22 -48.79 11.99 -12.33
C MET A 22 -48.24 10.61 -12.59
N GLN A 23 -47.35 10.52 -13.57
CA GLN A 23 -46.64 9.30 -13.90
C GLN A 23 -46.04 8.85 -12.58
N SER A 24 -46.42 7.66 -12.07
CA SER A 24 -45.69 7.11 -10.94
C SER A 24 -44.25 7.05 -11.43
N MET A 25 -43.39 7.85 -10.81
CA MET A 25 -41.96 7.60 -10.92
C MET A 25 -41.82 6.18 -10.38
N ASP A 26 -41.78 5.23 -11.32
CA ASP A 26 -41.45 3.85 -11.04
C ASP A 26 -40.12 3.93 -10.33
N ASP A 27 -40.03 3.44 -9.09
CA ASP A 27 -38.80 3.47 -8.32
C ASP A 27 -37.66 2.84 -9.12
N ALA A 28 -37.95 1.95 -10.08
CA ALA A 28 -36.98 1.43 -11.05
C ALA A 28 -36.44 2.50 -12.03
N ALA A 29 -37.28 3.42 -12.52
CA ALA A 29 -36.88 4.53 -13.38
C ALA A 29 -36.11 5.62 -12.61
N LEU A 30 -36.42 5.83 -11.32
CA LEU A 30 -35.67 6.74 -10.45
C LEU A 30 -34.35 6.13 -9.98
N SER A 31 -34.34 4.83 -9.66
CA SER A 31 -33.13 4.04 -9.34
C SER A 31 -32.14 4.06 -10.51
N ALA A 32 -32.61 3.86 -11.75
CA ALA A 32 -31.83 4.01 -12.99
C ALA A 32 -31.23 5.41 -13.18
N ALA A 33 -31.84 6.45 -12.64
CA ALA A 33 -31.43 7.84 -12.85
C ALA A 33 -30.46 8.37 -11.78
N THR A 34 -30.34 7.75 -10.59
CA THR A 34 -29.55 8.34 -9.49
C THR A 34 -28.56 7.41 -8.76
N GLY A 35 -28.33 6.15 -9.18
CA GLY A 35 -27.31 5.35 -8.47
C GLY A 35 -27.12 3.88 -8.86
N GLN A 36 -27.35 3.48 -10.12
CA GLN A 36 -27.22 2.06 -10.53
C GLN A 36 -25.81 1.65 -11.00
N ASP A 37 -24.89 2.60 -11.17
CA ASP A 37 -23.53 2.34 -11.63
C ASP A 37 -22.51 2.46 -10.49
N GLY A 38 -22.84 1.93 -9.30
CA GLY A 38 -21.93 1.95 -8.14
C GLY A 38 -21.31 3.32 -7.81
N ILE A 39 -20.15 3.32 -7.15
CA ILE A 39 -19.33 4.51 -6.88
C ILE A 39 -17.88 4.20 -7.27
N ASN A 40 -17.29 5.05 -8.12
CA ASN A 40 -15.85 5.05 -8.40
C ASN A 40 -15.14 6.17 -7.64
N ILE A 41 -14.09 5.84 -6.89
CA ILE A 41 -13.21 6.80 -6.21
C ILE A 41 -11.79 6.61 -6.71
N GLY A 42 -11.20 7.69 -7.24
CA GLY A 42 -9.83 7.72 -7.74
C GLY A 42 -8.95 8.69 -6.96
N ILE A 43 -7.77 8.26 -6.53
CA ILE A 43 -6.75 9.12 -5.91
C ILE A 43 -5.47 9.02 -6.74
N ALA A 44 -5.00 10.12 -7.31
CA ALA A 44 -3.75 10.19 -8.08
C ALA A 44 -2.70 11.03 -7.36
N LEU A 45 -1.43 10.67 -7.53
CA LEU A 45 -0.32 11.54 -7.16
C LEU A 45 -0.04 12.55 -8.29
N GLY A 46 0.32 13.78 -7.93
CA GLY A 46 0.85 14.75 -8.90
C GLY A 46 2.15 14.27 -9.55
N THR A 47 2.58 14.90 -10.64
CA THR A 47 3.79 14.51 -11.39
C THR A 47 5.07 14.47 -10.55
N SER A 48 5.12 15.25 -9.46
CA SER A 48 6.24 15.31 -8.52
C SER A 48 6.16 14.27 -7.39
N GLY A 49 5.07 13.50 -7.30
CA GLY A 49 4.84 12.55 -6.22
C GLY A 49 4.73 13.20 -4.84
N ILE A 50 5.06 12.44 -3.80
CA ILE A 50 5.31 12.95 -2.46
C ILE A 50 6.81 12.99 -2.26
N SER A 51 7.34 14.11 -1.77
CA SER A 51 8.76 14.27 -1.46
C SER A 51 8.92 14.91 -0.09
N ILE A 52 9.78 14.31 0.73
CA ILE A 52 10.16 14.78 2.06
C ILE A 52 11.69 14.84 2.09
N ASP A 53 12.25 16.04 2.17
CA ASP A 53 13.70 16.27 2.27
C ASP A 53 14.27 15.62 3.54
N LYS A 54 13.63 15.88 4.70
CA LYS A 54 14.04 15.34 5.99
C LYS A 54 12.83 14.96 6.84
N LEU A 55 12.79 13.71 7.27
CA LEU A 55 11.84 13.19 8.24
C LEU A 55 12.58 12.82 9.52
N TYR A 56 12.20 13.47 10.63
CA TYR A 56 12.74 13.17 11.96
C TYR A 56 11.66 12.57 12.85
N LEU A 57 11.96 11.42 13.47
CA LEU A 57 11.14 10.85 14.53
C LEU A 57 11.91 11.03 15.85
N HIS A 58 11.35 11.83 16.76
CA HIS A 58 11.98 12.13 18.05
C HIS A 58 11.53 11.13 19.12
N ASP A 59 12.51 10.49 19.73
CA ASP A 59 12.40 9.76 20.99
C ASP A 59 12.84 10.72 22.11
N ASN A 60 11.87 11.15 22.94
CA ASN A 60 12.10 12.26 23.88
C ASN A 60 12.74 11.81 25.19
N ASP A 61 12.62 10.54 25.54
CA ASP A 61 13.18 9.96 26.76
C ASP A 61 14.38 9.05 26.47
N GLY A 62 14.53 8.57 25.24
CA GLY A 62 15.65 7.73 24.86
C GLY A 62 15.57 6.34 25.49
N LEU A 63 16.52 5.48 25.14
CA LEU A 63 16.59 4.14 25.74
C LEU A 63 16.94 4.23 27.24
N ALA A 64 16.00 3.83 28.11
CA ALA A 64 16.14 3.93 29.56
C ALA A 64 17.34 3.15 30.12
N THR A 65 18.08 3.76 31.04
CA THR A 65 19.29 3.18 31.67
C THR A 65 19.00 1.90 32.48
N THR A 66 17.76 1.71 32.93
CA THR A 66 17.30 0.54 33.68
C THR A 66 17.14 -0.73 32.83
N THR A 67 17.25 -0.62 31.50
CA THR A 67 17.14 -1.76 30.58
C THR A 67 18.35 -2.70 30.65
N GLY A 68 19.47 -2.25 31.22
CA GLY A 68 20.72 -3.03 31.28
C GLY A 68 21.41 -3.18 29.92
N ILE A 69 20.93 -2.49 28.88
CA ILE A 69 21.53 -2.48 27.55
C ILE A 69 22.73 -1.51 27.56
N THR A 70 23.91 -2.00 27.18
CA THR A 70 25.10 -1.16 27.02
C THR A 70 24.83 -0.03 26.03
N GLY A 71 25.04 1.21 26.46
CA GLY A 71 24.76 2.40 25.65
C GLY A 71 23.38 3.03 25.89
N ALA A 72 22.54 2.46 26.77
CA ALA A 72 21.34 3.13 27.24
C ALA A 72 21.71 4.34 28.12
N THR A 73 21.32 5.54 27.69
CA THR A 73 21.67 6.80 28.37
C THR A 73 20.45 7.55 28.91
N GLY A 74 19.22 7.11 28.58
CA GLY A 74 18.01 7.89 28.86
C GLY A 74 18.05 9.30 28.26
N THR A 75 18.84 9.47 27.19
CA THR A 75 18.98 10.76 26.49
C THR A 75 18.14 10.74 25.23
N ALA A 76 17.37 11.81 25.02
CA ALA A 76 16.53 11.96 23.84
C ALA A 76 17.33 11.75 22.54
N GLY A 77 16.82 10.88 21.67
CA GLY A 77 17.40 10.58 20.36
C GLY A 77 16.42 10.90 19.23
N ALA A 78 16.90 10.90 18.00
CA ALA A 78 16.04 10.98 16.83
C ALA A 78 16.50 10.00 15.77
N LEU A 79 15.51 9.39 15.10
CA LEU A 79 15.71 8.75 13.81
C LEU A 79 15.62 9.83 12.74
N ALA A 80 16.67 9.94 11.92
CA ALA A 80 16.76 10.87 10.80
C ALA A 80 16.68 10.09 9.49
N ILE A 81 15.71 10.44 8.65
CA ILE A 81 15.50 9.84 7.34
C ILE A 81 15.56 10.96 6.30
N SER A 82 16.43 10.82 5.31
CA SER A 82 16.64 11.84 4.26
C SER A 82 16.04 11.38 2.93
N ASP A 83 15.58 12.36 2.13
CA ASP A 83 15.18 12.20 0.73
C ASP A 83 14.14 11.10 0.49
N VAL A 84 13.06 11.08 1.29
CA VAL A 84 11.96 10.14 1.07
C VAL A 84 11.12 10.62 -0.09
N THR A 85 11.07 9.85 -1.17
CA THR A 85 10.18 10.13 -2.30
C THR A 85 9.30 8.94 -2.63
N LEU A 86 8.04 9.21 -2.92
CA LEU A 86 7.07 8.24 -3.42
C LEU A 86 6.59 8.70 -4.78
N LYS A 87 6.81 7.87 -5.80
CA LYS A 87 6.41 8.15 -7.18
C LYS A 87 5.52 7.04 -7.72
N GLN A 88 4.38 7.43 -8.26
CA GLN A 88 3.50 6.50 -8.97
C GLN A 88 4.16 6.13 -10.30
N THR A 89 4.29 4.82 -10.56
CA THR A 89 4.88 4.30 -11.80
C THR A 89 3.77 3.72 -12.68
N GLY A 90 3.25 4.54 -13.59
CA GLY A 90 2.20 4.13 -14.54
C GLY A 90 1.21 5.23 -14.87
N THR A 91 0.24 4.93 -15.74
CA THR A 91 -0.87 5.83 -16.09
C THR A 91 -2.10 5.48 -15.27
N GLY A 92 -2.81 6.47 -14.70
CA GLY A 92 -4.06 6.26 -13.95
C GLY A 92 -3.99 6.79 -12.52
N ASN A 93 -4.90 6.34 -11.65
CA ASN A 93 -4.90 6.68 -10.23
C ASN A 93 -3.94 5.76 -9.45
N LEU A 94 -3.39 6.25 -8.33
CA LEU A 94 -2.67 5.43 -7.35
C LEU A 94 -3.62 4.49 -6.61
N LEU A 95 -4.84 4.93 -6.32
CA LEU A 95 -5.90 4.10 -5.75
C LEU A 95 -7.17 4.27 -6.57
N ASP A 96 -7.71 3.15 -7.05
CA ASP A 96 -9.04 3.06 -7.63
C ASP A 96 -9.92 2.16 -6.75
N LEU A 97 -11.06 2.68 -6.31
CA LEU A 97 -12.12 1.92 -5.65
C LEU A 97 -13.35 1.87 -6.55
N ALA A 98 -13.88 0.69 -6.78
CA ALA A 98 -15.21 0.47 -7.37
C ALA A 98 -16.10 -0.20 -6.33
N ILE A 99 -17.14 0.52 -5.89
CA ILE A 99 -18.05 0.11 -4.83
C ILE A 99 -19.42 -0.16 -5.45
N ASP A 100 -19.98 -1.33 -5.22
CA ASP A 100 -21.32 -1.68 -5.70
C ASP A 100 -22.04 -2.63 -4.75
N THR A 101 -23.36 -2.58 -4.73
CA THR A 101 -24.20 -3.49 -3.95
C THR A 101 -24.91 -4.50 -4.84
N ASN A 102 -24.91 -5.76 -4.44
CA ASN A 102 -25.72 -6.79 -5.06
C ASN A 102 -26.87 -7.21 -4.13
N GLY A 103 -28.08 -7.25 -4.68
CA GLY A 103 -29.25 -7.79 -4.00
C GLY A 103 -29.12 -9.29 -3.72
N ALA A 104 -29.95 -9.80 -2.81
CA ALA A 104 -30.00 -11.22 -2.49
C ALA A 104 -30.54 -12.04 -3.69
N SER A 105 -29.98 -13.23 -3.90
CA SER A 105 -30.46 -14.25 -4.83
C SER A 105 -30.99 -15.48 -4.07
N SER A 106 -31.48 -16.49 -4.79
CA SER A 106 -31.91 -17.76 -4.18
C SER A 106 -30.77 -18.58 -3.56
N THR A 107 -29.50 -18.27 -3.91
CA THR A 107 -28.31 -18.98 -3.44
C THR A 107 -27.37 -18.13 -2.59
N ASN A 108 -27.45 -16.80 -2.68
CA ASN A 108 -26.59 -15.85 -1.95
C ASN A 108 -27.41 -14.76 -1.28
N GLY A 109 -27.08 -14.37 -0.04
CA GLY A 109 -27.66 -13.16 0.57
C GLY A 109 -27.21 -11.88 -0.15
N ALA A 110 -27.79 -10.72 0.19
CA ALA A 110 -27.30 -9.44 -0.35
C ALA A 110 -25.87 -9.15 0.14
N PHE A 111 -25.08 -8.45 -0.66
CA PHE A 111 -23.71 -8.09 -0.31
C PHE A 111 -23.25 -6.76 -0.92
N LEU A 112 -22.34 -6.07 -0.25
CA LEU A 112 -21.58 -4.94 -0.78
C LEU A 112 -20.25 -5.46 -1.30
N ASN A 113 -19.92 -5.13 -2.53
CA ASN A 113 -18.62 -5.41 -3.13
C ASN A 113 -17.80 -4.12 -3.21
N VAL A 114 -16.53 -4.20 -2.81
CA VAL A 114 -15.54 -3.14 -2.98
C VAL A 114 -14.32 -3.74 -3.65
N ALA A 115 -14.13 -3.43 -4.93
CA ALA A 115 -12.90 -3.73 -5.64
C ALA A 115 -11.93 -2.57 -5.46
N ALA A 116 -10.74 -2.85 -4.96
CA ALA A 116 -9.67 -1.89 -4.76
C ALA A 116 -8.46 -2.28 -5.62
N THR A 117 -7.93 -1.31 -6.37
CA THR A 117 -6.67 -1.44 -7.11
C THR A 117 -5.71 -0.36 -6.64
N VAL A 118 -4.53 -0.74 -6.18
CA VAL A 118 -3.43 0.16 -5.84
C VAL A 118 -2.40 0.09 -6.95
N GLY A 119 -2.15 1.22 -7.62
CA GLY A 119 -1.14 1.36 -8.67
C GLY A 119 0.28 1.08 -8.17
N ALA A 120 1.20 0.81 -9.11
CA ALA A 120 2.59 0.58 -8.77
C ALA A 120 3.27 1.85 -8.22
N VAL A 121 4.16 1.67 -7.26
CA VAL A 121 4.87 2.74 -6.55
C VAL A 121 6.35 2.40 -6.45
N ASP A 122 7.18 3.37 -6.79
CA ASP A 122 8.59 3.39 -6.42
C ASP A 122 8.78 4.26 -5.17
N ILE A 123 9.48 3.72 -4.18
CA ILE A 123 9.86 4.41 -2.96
C ILE A 123 11.38 4.51 -2.94
N HIS A 124 11.88 5.74 -2.85
CA HIS A 124 13.30 6.02 -2.63
C HIS A 124 13.50 6.58 -1.23
N VAL A 125 14.54 6.11 -0.55
CA VAL A 125 15.01 6.63 0.73
C VAL A 125 16.51 6.87 0.61
N GLY A 126 16.96 8.10 0.88
CA GLY A 126 18.35 8.53 0.73
C GLY A 126 19.29 7.96 1.79
N SER A 127 19.21 8.40 3.04
CA SER A 127 19.97 7.80 4.15
C SER A 127 19.13 7.78 5.42
N ILE A 128 19.36 6.75 6.24
CA ILE A 128 18.76 6.62 7.57
C ILE A 128 19.89 6.62 8.58
N GLY A 129 19.80 7.51 9.56
CA GLY A 129 20.77 7.59 10.64
C GLY A 129 20.13 8.02 11.94
N VAL A 130 20.94 8.04 12.99
CA VAL A 130 20.52 8.44 14.34
C VAL A 130 21.34 9.62 14.84
N GLY A 131 20.72 10.49 15.61
CA GLY A 131 21.38 11.65 16.22
C GLY A 131 20.69 12.08 17.50
N THR A 132 21.35 12.93 18.27
CA THR A 132 20.78 13.53 19.48
C THR A 132 19.71 14.53 19.09
N SER A 133 18.59 14.41 19.76
CA SER A 133 17.36 15.15 19.49
C SER A 133 17.53 16.65 19.84
N GLY A 134 17.31 17.58 18.90
CA GLY A 134 17.49 19.03 19.09
C GLY A 134 16.43 19.71 19.97
N THR A 135 16.42 21.05 20.09
CA THR A 135 15.31 21.77 20.78
C THR A 135 14.33 22.30 19.74
N VAL A 136 13.01 22.29 20.03
CA VAL A 136 12.00 22.84 19.11
C VAL A 136 12.24 24.33 18.91
N ASN A 137 12.44 24.75 17.67
CA ASN A 137 12.40 26.15 17.28
C ASN A 137 10.96 26.52 16.96
N GLU A 138 10.32 27.30 17.84
CA GLU A 138 8.91 27.70 17.68
C GLU A 138 8.67 28.63 16.49
N THR A 139 9.72 29.26 15.94
CA THR A 139 9.61 30.13 14.75
C THR A 139 9.58 29.34 13.45
N THR A 140 10.37 28.27 13.34
CA THR A 140 10.43 27.43 12.12
C THR A 140 9.62 26.14 12.25
N ALA A 141 9.12 25.84 13.45
CA ALA A 141 8.47 24.57 13.81
C ALA A 141 9.37 23.33 13.56
N LEU A 142 10.69 23.51 13.57
CA LEU A 142 11.66 22.44 13.37
C LEU A 142 12.44 22.16 14.65
N ARG A 143 12.76 20.89 14.90
CA ARG A 143 13.58 20.44 16.03
C ARG A 143 14.93 19.91 15.58
N GLY A 144 14.92 19.01 14.58
CA GLY A 144 16.13 18.44 13.98
C GLY A 144 17.00 17.67 14.99
N ILE A 145 18.24 17.40 14.60
CA ILE A 145 19.28 16.82 15.45
C ILE A 145 20.31 17.88 15.84
N THR A 146 21.04 17.65 16.93
CA THR A 146 22.08 18.59 17.42
C THR A 146 23.37 18.53 16.60
N GLU A 147 23.64 17.37 16.01
CA GLU A 147 24.82 17.07 15.21
C GLU A 147 24.69 17.65 13.80
N THR A 148 25.83 17.93 13.16
CA THR A 148 25.86 18.42 11.78
C THR A 148 25.32 17.38 10.78
N ALA A 149 25.49 16.09 11.08
CA ALA A 149 24.95 14.97 10.31
C ALA A 149 24.62 13.81 11.27
N PRO A 150 23.59 12.99 10.98
CA PRO A 150 23.30 11.81 11.78
C PRO A 150 24.39 10.75 11.61
N THR A 151 24.53 9.88 12.61
CA THR A 151 25.30 8.64 12.48
C THR A 151 24.54 7.71 11.53
N GLU A 152 25.04 7.55 10.30
CA GLU A 152 24.38 6.77 9.25
C GLU A 152 24.37 5.28 9.60
N ILE A 153 23.18 4.68 9.57
CA ILE A 153 22.95 3.24 9.77
C ILE A 153 22.67 2.58 8.43
N ILE A 154 21.80 3.20 7.63
CA ILE A 154 21.45 2.75 6.28
C ILE A 154 21.79 3.87 5.31
N SER A 155 22.50 3.52 4.28
CA SER A 155 23.04 4.43 3.28
C SER A 155 22.12 4.82 2.13
N GLY A 156 20.97 4.14 2.05
CA GLY A 156 19.99 4.27 0.99
C GLY A 156 19.24 2.97 0.72
N LEU A 157 18.02 3.12 0.22
CA LEU A 157 17.11 2.03 -0.12
C LEU A 157 16.17 2.46 -1.25
N ASP A 158 16.22 1.74 -2.37
CA ASP A 158 15.20 1.78 -3.40
C ASP A 158 14.26 0.57 -3.26
N LEU A 159 12.95 0.82 -3.24
CA LEU A 159 11.91 -0.20 -3.16
C LEU A 159 10.87 -0.02 -4.27
N SER A 160 10.73 -1.01 -5.14
CA SER A 160 9.70 -1.05 -6.18
C SER A 160 8.57 -1.99 -5.79
N LEU A 161 7.35 -1.46 -5.72
CA LEU A 161 6.11 -2.19 -5.44
C LEU A 161 5.21 -2.15 -6.67
N GLY A 162 4.82 -3.32 -7.16
CA GLY A 162 3.88 -3.52 -8.25
C GLY A 162 2.43 -3.32 -7.82
N GLN A 163 1.54 -3.31 -8.80
CA GLN A 163 0.10 -3.12 -8.59
C GLN A 163 -0.49 -4.23 -7.70
N ILE A 164 -1.36 -3.85 -6.77
CA ILE A 164 -2.07 -4.75 -5.85
C ILE A 164 -3.56 -4.65 -6.14
N THR A 165 -4.27 -5.79 -6.22
CA THR A 165 -5.73 -5.80 -6.24
C THR A 165 -6.30 -6.53 -5.04
N ALA A 166 -7.41 -6.02 -4.50
CA ALA A 166 -8.15 -6.65 -3.42
C ALA A 166 -9.65 -6.50 -3.67
N ASN A 167 -10.41 -7.52 -3.28
CA ASN A 167 -11.86 -7.47 -3.29
C ASN A 167 -12.43 -7.74 -1.90
N VAL A 168 -13.22 -6.79 -1.41
CA VAL A 168 -13.90 -6.88 -0.12
C VAL A 168 -15.39 -7.13 -0.37
N GLN A 169 -15.93 -8.16 0.26
CA GLN A 169 -17.36 -8.45 0.29
C GLN A 169 -17.88 -8.39 1.73
N LEU A 170 -18.91 -7.58 1.95
CA LEU A 170 -19.61 -7.46 3.23
C LEU A 170 -21.06 -7.94 3.08
N GLY A 171 -21.59 -8.62 4.10
CA GLY A 171 -22.92 -9.25 4.06
C GLY A 171 -22.80 -10.75 3.78
N SER A 172 -23.37 -11.22 2.67
CA SER A 172 -23.01 -12.55 2.17
C SER A 172 -21.62 -12.49 1.52
N THR A 173 -20.85 -13.57 1.60
CA THR A 173 -19.51 -13.65 0.98
C THR A 173 -19.47 -14.77 -0.06
N PRO A 174 -20.15 -14.63 -1.22
CA PRO A 174 -20.11 -15.66 -2.27
C PRO A 174 -18.69 -15.97 -2.76
N GLN A 175 -17.75 -15.03 -2.60
CA GLN A 175 -16.34 -15.26 -2.92
C GLN A 175 -15.59 -16.18 -1.93
N GLY A 176 -16.25 -16.67 -0.88
CA GLY A 176 -15.69 -17.62 0.10
C GLY A 176 -14.89 -16.99 1.24
N ALA A 177 -14.56 -15.70 1.17
CA ALA A 177 -13.90 -14.93 2.23
C ALA A 177 -14.40 -13.47 2.24
N MET A 178 -14.29 -12.78 3.37
CA MET A 178 -14.70 -11.37 3.47
C MET A 178 -13.77 -10.48 2.65
N ILE A 179 -12.47 -10.71 2.72
CA ILE A 179 -11.48 -10.01 1.90
C ILE A 179 -10.66 -11.05 1.16
N LYS A 180 -10.63 -10.93 -0.16
CA LYS A 180 -9.73 -11.69 -1.01
C LYS A 180 -8.70 -10.74 -1.58
N VAL A 181 -7.46 -10.94 -1.15
CA VAL A 181 -6.31 -10.24 -1.73
C VAL A 181 -5.74 -11.14 -2.80
N ASP A 182 -5.79 -10.70 -4.05
CA ASP A 182 -5.08 -11.33 -5.16
C ASP A 182 -4.16 -10.30 -5.77
N SER A 183 -2.89 -10.41 -5.43
CA SER A 183 -1.88 -9.46 -5.83
C SER A 183 -0.69 -10.18 -6.39
N ALA A 184 -0.22 -9.72 -7.54
CA ALA A 184 1.06 -10.12 -8.08
C ALA A 184 1.98 -8.91 -8.04
N LEU A 185 3.01 -8.98 -7.21
CA LEU A 185 4.12 -8.04 -7.31
C LEU A 185 4.88 -8.40 -8.59
N LYS A 186 4.53 -7.74 -9.70
CA LYS A 186 5.08 -8.03 -11.03
C LYS A 186 6.59 -7.84 -11.04
N GLY A 187 7.33 -8.85 -11.50
CA GLY A 187 8.78 -8.90 -11.44
C GLY A 187 9.35 -9.06 -10.01
N GLY A 188 8.51 -9.32 -9.00
CA GLY A 188 8.88 -9.50 -7.59
C GLY A 188 9.45 -8.27 -6.90
N LEU A 189 9.97 -8.45 -5.68
CA LEU A 189 10.56 -7.36 -4.89
C LEU A 189 12.03 -7.19 -5.23
N THR A 190 12.44 -6.00 -5.65
CA THR A 190 13.86 -5.67 -5.84
C THR A 190 14.25 -4.61 -4.84
N ILE A 191 15.28 -4.89 -4.06
CA ILE A 191 16.00 -3.93 -3.24
C ILE A 191 17.38 -3.79 -3.89
N SER A 192 17.81 -2.56 -4.17
CA SER A 192 19.12 -2.29 -4.75
C SER A 192 19.89 -1.26 -3.93
N ASN A 193 21.22 -1.27 -4.06
CA ASN A 193 22.11 -0.29 -3.45
C ASN A 193 22.02 -0.21 -1.90
N LEU A 194 21.66 -1.31 -1.24
CA LEU A 194 21.49 -1.36 0.21
C LEU A 194 22.86 -1.53 0.89
N GLY A 195 23.22 -0.56 1.72
CA GLY A 195 24.35 -0.65 2.64
C GLY A 195 23.91 -0.47 4.09
N ILE A 196 24.44 -1.33 4.96
CA ILE A 196 24.27 -1.24 6.42
C ILE A 196 25.65 -0.96 7.01
N ASN A 197 25.77 0.16 7.71
CA ASN A 197 27.02 0.56 8.36
C ASN A 197 27.04 0.11 9.82
N ASP A 198 28.10 -0.59 10.20
CA ASP A 198 28.45 -0.76 11.60
C ASP A 198 29.28 0.44 12.05
N ALA A 199 28.58 1.41 12.63
CA ALA A 199 29.21 2.63 13.15
C ALA A 199 30.23 2.37 14.27
N ALA A 200 30.09 1.27 15.02
CA ALA A 200 30.97 0.96 16.15
C ALA A 200 32.21 0.16 15.74
N GLY A 201 32.04 -0.82 14.84
CA GLY A 201 33.12 -1.67 14.34
C GLY A 201 33.84 -1.16 13.09
N GLY A 202 33.33 -0.09 12.45
CA GLY A 202 33.92 0.50 11.23
C GLY A 202 33.76 -0.36 9.97
N GLY A 203 32.88 -1.36 10.03
CA GLY A 203 32.54 -2.26 8.93
C GLY A 203 31.22 -1.87 8.25
N SER A 204 30.95 -2.49 7.12
CA SER A 204 29.69 -2.33 6.42
C SER A 204 29.30 -3.64 5.73
N ILE A 205 28.01 -3.88 5.62
CA ILE A 205 27.43 -4.88 4.74
C ILE A 205 26.89 -4.14 3.54
N LEU A 206 27.40 -4.48 2.35
CA LEU A 206 26.92 -3.94 1.10
C LEU A 206 26.32 -5.04 0.25
N LEU A 207 25.10 -4.81 -0.21
CA LEU A 207 24.35 -5.70 -1.10
C LEU A 207 24.06 -4.95 -2.41
N ASP A 208 24.55 -5.47 -3.53
CA ASP A 208 24.30 -4.85 -4.84
C ASP A 208 22.82 -4.92 -5.20
N LYS A 209 22.21 -6.09 -4.97
CA LYS A 209 20.77 -6.32 -5.13
C LYS A 209 20.30 -7.48 -4.26
N VAL A 210 19.09 -7.34 -3.75
CA VAL A 210 18.29 -8.42 -3.17
C VAL A 210 17.02 -8.55 -4.01
N MET A 211 16.76 -9.75 -4.49
CA MET A 211 15.57 -10.07 -5.27
C MET A 211 14.76 -11.13 -4.55
N VAL A 212 13.47 -10.84 -4.36
CA VAL A 212 12.47 -11.84 -3.95
C VAL A 212 11.53 -12.05 -5.13
N ARG A 213 11.41 -13.28 -5.59
CA ARG A 213 10.61 -13.65 -6.77
C ARG A 213 9.72 -14.85 -6.42
N GLY A 214 8.57 -14.95 -7.08
CA GLY A 214 7.80 -16.20 -7.02
C GLY A 214 8.54 -17.31 -7.77
N ALA A 215 8.55 -18.51 -7.19
CA ALA A 215 9.11 -19.70 -7.82
C ALA A 215 8.13 -20.26 -8.87
N GLY A 216 8.66 -20.86 -9.95
CA GLY A 216 7.85 -21.63 -10.90
C GLY A 216 7.06 -20.83 -11.94
N ASN A 217 7.30 -19.53 -12.11
CA ASN A 217 6.74 -18.73 -13.21
C ASN A 217 7.85 -18.05 -14.04
N ALA A 218 7.55 -17.73 -15.31
CA ALA A 218 8.54 -17.16 -16.24
C ALA A 218 8.77 -15.65 -16.06
N THR A 219 7.93 -14.97 -15.29
CA THR A 219 7.94 -13.51 -15.09
C THR A 219 8.65 -13.09 -13.79
N GLY A 220 8.91 -14.04 -12.88
CA GLY A 220 9.45 -13.78 -11.54
C GLY A 220 8.46 -13.12 -10.59
N ASP A 221 7.17 -13.03 -10.95
CA ASP A 221 6.14 -12.34 -10.17
C ASP A 221 6.00 -12.99 -8.78
N LEU A 222 5.93 -12.18 -7.73
CA LEU A 222 5.66 -12.65 -6.37
C LEU A 222 4.15 -12.56 -6.11
N ASP A 223 3.48 -13.72 -6.16
CA ASP A 223 2.05 -13.83 -5.87
C ASP A 223 1.79 -13.79 -4.36
N VAL A 224 1.06 -12.77 -3.92
CA VAL A 224 0.53 -12.64 -2.57
C VAL A 224 -0.97 -12.87 -2.65
N LYS A 225 -1.39 -14.08 -2.30
CA LYS A 225 -2.81 -14.45 -2.19
C LYS A 225 -3.15 -14.73 -0.73
N ALA A 226 -4.16 -14.02 -0.23
CA ALA A 226 -4.64 -14.22 1.12
C ALA A 226 -6.17 -14.15 1.16
N ASP A 227 -6.75 -15.08 1.91
CA ASP A 227 -8.15 -15.04 2.30
C ASP A 227 -8.22 -14.54 3.75
N ILE A 228 -9.02 -13.50 3.99
CA ILE A 228 -9.29 -12.99 5.32
C ILE A 228 -10.77 -13.18 5.62
N SER A 229 -11.05 -13.88 6.71
CA SER A 229 -12.39 -14.31 7.09
C SER A 229 -12.62 -14.12 8.58
N VAL A 230 -13.85 -13.76 8.94
CA VAL A 230 -14.30 -13.81 10.33
C VAL A 230 -14.98 -15.16 10.54
N THR A 231 -14.53 -15.89 11.55
CA THR A 231 -15.09 -17.17 11.96
C THR A 231 -15.66 -17.08 13.37
N GLY A 232 -16.36 -18.11 13.83
CA GLY A 232 -16.82 -18.18 15.24
C GLY A 232 -15.69 -18.14 16.27
N ASN A 233 -14.44 -18.39 15.85
CA ASN A 233 -13.26 -18.41 16.72
C ASN A 233 -12.40 -17.15 16.57
N GLY A 234 -12.83 -16.13 15.80
CA GLY A 234 -12.09 -14.89 15.60
C GLY A 234 -11.72 -14.60 14.14
N LEU A 235 -10.77 -13.68 13.95
CA LEU A 235 -10.27 -13.29 12.63
C LEU A 235 -9.22 -14.29 12.16
N GLN A 236 -9.44 -14.87 10.98
CA GLN A 236 -8.50 -15.75 10.31
C GLN A 236 -7.89 -15.05 9.11
N VAL A 237 -6.56 -15.06 9.03
CA VAL A 237 -5.79 -14.68 7.84
C VAL A 237 -5.09 -15.93 7.34
N LYS A 238 -5.44 -16.38 6.14
CA LYS A 238 -4.85 -17.58 5.52
C LYS A 238 -4.11 -17.20 4.25
N SER A 239 -2.81 -17.45 4.22
CA SER A 239 -2.05 -17.41 2.96
C SER A 239 -2.49 -18.57 2.08
N THR A 240 -2.99 -18.24 0.88
CA THR A 240 -3.43 -19.22 -0.13
C THR A 240 -2.52 -19.20 -1.37
N SER A 241 -1.42 -18.44 -1.32
CA SER A 241 -0.40 -18.46 -2.37
C SER A 241 0.23 -19.85 -2.44
N ALA A 242 0.16 -20.49 -3.60
CA ALA A 242 0.76 -21.80 -3.84
C ALA A 242 2.25 -21.73 -4.19
N GLN A 243 2.79 -20.52 -4.36
CA GLN A 243 4.12 -20.30 -4.90
C GLN A 243 5.15 -20.22 -3.76
N ASP A 244 6.20 -21.04 -3.85
CA ASP A 244 7.39 -20.85 -3.03
C ASP A 244 8.08 -19.53 -3.41
N MET A 245 8.87 -18.97 -2.49
CA MET A 245 9.68 -17.79 -2.78
C MET A 245 11.13 -18.18 -3.04
N ASN A 246 11.73 -17.58 -4.07
CA ASN A 246 13.17 -17.61 -4.25
C ASN A 246 13.76 -16.27 -3.79
N VAL A 247 14.83 -16.33 -3.00
CA VAL A 247 15.58 -15.16 -2.54
C VAL A 247 16.98 -15.24 -3.11
N TYR A 248 17.40 -14.19 -3.82
CA TYR A 248 18.75 -14.06 -4.33
C TYR A 248 19.36 -12.76 -3.82
N VAL A 249 20.59 -12.85 -3.30
CA VAL A 249 21.41 -11.73 -2.87
C VAL A 249 22.70 -11.78 -3.65
N GLY A 250 22.95 -10.77 -4.48
CA GLY A 250 24.15 -10.70 -5.32
C GLY A 250 25.25 -9.89 -4.67
N GLY A 251 26.50 -10.35 -4.81
CA GLY A 251 27.71 -9.62 -4.43
C GLY A 251 27.69 -9.22 -2.97
N VAL A 252 27.71 -10.19 -2.04
CA VAL A 252 27.75 -9.87 -0.60
C VAL A 252 29.15 -9.40 -0.25
N HIS A 253 29.31 -8.14 0.17
CA HIS A 253 30.59 -7.58 0.60
C HIS A 253 30.55 -7.28 2.09
N LEU A 254 31.52 -7.84 2.83
CA LEU A 254 31.65 -7.67 4.28
C LEU A 254 32.97 -6.96 4.60
N GLY A 255 32.93 -5.99 5.51
CA GLY A 255 34.11 -5.27 5.98
C GLY A 255 34.09 -3.79 5.59
N THR A 256 35.27 -3.17 5.52
CA THR A 256 35.35 -1.73 5.21
C THR A 256 35.09 -1.50 3.72
N ASN A 257 33.90 -1.01 3.39
CA ASN A 257 33.55 -0.50 2.07
C ASN A 257 33.53 1.04 2.15
N THR A 258 33.92 1.72 1.08
CA THR A 258 33.87 3.19 1.00
C THR A 258 32.88 3.61 -0.08
N LYS A 259 31.94 4.48 0.28
CA LYS A 259 30.97 5.07 -0.66
C LYS A 259 31.67 5.85 -1.78
N ALA A 260 30.96 6.05 -2.88
CA ALA A 260 31.38 7.02 -3.89
C ALA A 260 31.40 8.44 -3.29
N SER A 261 32.03 9.37 -4.00
CA SER A 261 32.18 10.76 -3.55
C SER A 261 30.85 11.51 -3.37
N ASP A 262 29.77 11.00 -3.96
CA ASP A 262 28.40 11.50 -3.84
C ASP A 262 27.60 10.85 -2.68
N GLY A 263 28.25 10.01 -1.86
CA GLY A 263 27.62 9.35 -0.72
C GLY A 263 26.81 8.09 -1.05
N THR A 264 26.74 7.69 -2.33
CA THR A 264 25.96 6.53 -2.77
C THR A 264 26.79 5.24 -2.85
N TRP A 265 26.10 4.10 -2.82
CA TRP A 265 26.68 2.81 -3.18
C TRP A 265 26.41 2.52 -4.66
N GLY A 266 27.30 2.97 -5.53
CA GLY A 266 27.16 2.82 -6.96
C GLY A 266 28.50 2.82 -7.68
N THR A 267 28.50 3.27 -8.94
CA THR A 267 29.73 3.44 -9.72
C THR A 267 30.68 4.39 -9.01
N GLY A 268 31.88 3.92 -8.65
CA GLY A 268 32.87 4.70 -7.91
C GLY A 268 32.96 4.38 -6.41
N ALA A 269 32.08 3.53 -5.87
CA ALA A 269 32.26 2.97 -4.52
C ALA A 269 33.39 1.93 -4.50
N VAL A 270 34.23 1.96 -3.47
CA VAL A 270 35.30 0.97 -3.24
C VAL A 270 34.75 -0.13 -2.35
N LYS A 271 34.58 -1.33 -2.91
CA LYS A 271 34.01 -2.49 -2.22
C LYS A 271 35.11 -3.41 -1.69
N ALA A 272 34.95 -3.93 -0.48
CA ALA A 272 35.74 -5.03 0.07
C ALA A 272 35.59 -6.28 -0.81
N ALA A 273 36.46 -7.27 -0.63
CA ALA A 273 36.31 -8.53 -1.36
C ALA A 273 34.93 -9.16 -1.07
N SER A 274 34.17 -9.52 -2.11
CA SER A 274 32.89 -10.20 -1.94
C SER A 274 33.12 -11.60 -1.39
N ILE A 275 32.22 -12.05 -0.50
CA ILE A 275 32.14 -13.45 -0.08
C ILE A 275 31.30 -14.31 -1.05
N GLY A 276 30.83 -13.72 -2.15
CA GLY A 276 30.01 -14.36 -3.18
C GLY A 276 28.53 -14.00 -3.08
N ASP A 277 27.71 -14.75 -3.81
CA ASP A 277 26.25 -14.61 -3.85
C ASP A 277 25.59 -15.56 -2.84
N LEU A 278 24.38 -15.21 -2.40
CA LEU A 278 23.51 -16.10 -1.62
C LEU A 278 22.22 -16.37 -2.39
N GLU A 279 21.87 -17.64 -2.54
CA GLU A 279 20.62 -18.08 -3.16
C GLU A 279 19.86 -19.01 -2.21
N ILE A 280 18.57 -18.73 -2.03
CA ILE A 280 17.62 -19.58 -1.31
C ILE A 280 16.50 -19.88 -2.29
N GLN A 281 16.33 -21.16 -2.64
CA GLN A 281 15.29 -21.61 -3.55
C GLN A 281 14.17 -22.29 -2.77
N GLY A 282 12.92 -21.99 -3.11
CA GLY A 282 11.77 -22.75 -2.60
C GLY A 282 11.37 -22.44 -1.16
N LEU A 283 11.60 -21.23 -0.63
CA LEU A 283 11.13 -20.86 0.70
C LEU A 283 9.60 -20.83 0.73
N ASN A 284 9.01 -21.88 1.29
CA ASN A 284 7.57 -22.05 1.38
C ASN A 284 7.04 -21.45 2.69
N VAL A 285 6.22 -20.40 2.58
CA VAL A 285 5.40 -19.86 3.67
C VAL A 285 3.89 -20.08 3.40
N ALA A 286 3.57 -20.88 2.38
CA ALA A 286 2.22 -21.18 1.92
C ALA A 286 1.43 -21.94 2.98
N ASN A 287 0.12 -21.74 3.00
CA ASN A 287 -0.81 -22.36 3.96
C ASN A 287 -0.60 -21.97 5.44
N THR A 288 0.24 -20.98 5.72
CA THR A 288 0.30 -20.38 7.06
C THR A 288 -1.05 -19.75 7.38
N THR A 289 -1.63 -20.13 8.53
CA THR A 289 -2.88 -19.58 9.05
C THR A 289 -2.58 -18.83 10.34
N ILE A 290 -2.91 -17.55 10.39
CA ILE A 290 -2.85 -16.73 11.60
C ILE A 290 -4.28 -16.55 12.09
N THR A 291 -4.55 -16.97 13.33
CA THR A 291 -5.85 -16.79 13.99
C THR A 291 -5.69 -15.78 15.12
N ILE A 292 -6.50 -14.73 15.10
CA ILE A 292 -6.56 -13.71 16.14
C ILE A 292 -7.93 -13.83 16.80
N SER A 293 -7.93 -14.21 18.09
CA SER A 293 -9.13 -14.44 18.89
C SER A 293 -9.05 -13.68 20.21
N GLY A 294 -10.15 -13.07 20.64
CA GLY A 294 -10.30 -12.55 22.00
C GLY A 294 -10.66 -13.67 22.98
N HIS A 295 -10.47 -13.41 24.28
CA HIS A 295 -11.14 -14.18 25.34
C HIS A 295 -12.59 -13.71 25.51
#